data_AF-A0A914TC95-F1
#
_entry.id   AF-A0A914TC95-F1
#
_cell.length_a   1.000
_cell.length_b   1.000
_cell.length_c   1.000
_cell.angle_alpha   90.00
_cell.angle_beta   90.00
_cell.angle_gamma   90.00
#
_symmetry.space_group_name_H-M   'P 1'
#
loop_
_entity.id
_entity.type
_entity.pdbx_description
1 polymer ?
#
loop_
_entity_poly.entity_id
_entity_poly.type
_entity_poly.pdbx_seq_one_letter_code
_entity_poly.pdbx_strand_id
1 'polypeptide(L)'
;MSQERTPLLLNTPHDGSLTTKTARNPKSTVFHSERTEMSESKMMVTAEEITTIVPDMPQTSIMGASGAGKTTLLNVLTQRNQKSLEVSGDVTVNGEQLTVGEFQRMSSYVQQADIFMGAVTVREHLIFSARLRMGRRFTDEQKIARVDEVITQMNLVGCQNTMIGQRHEKSISLGEKKRLSFGC
;
A
#
# COMPACT_ATOMS: atom_id res chain seq x y z
N MET A 1 15.31 33.21 -28.40
CA MET A 1 14.93 31.79 -28.32
C MET A 1 14.34 31.54 -26.94
N SER A 2 13.03 31.81 -26.81
CA SER A 2 12.19 31.49 -25.65
C SER A 2 10.80 31.26 -26.23
N GLN A 3 10.20 30.10 -25.98
CA GLN A 3 8.78 29.86 -26.26
C GLN A 3 8.07 29.62 -24.94
N GLU A 4 7.18 30.54 -24.59
CA GLU A 4 6.16 30.42 -23.55
C GLU A 4 5.20 29.27 -23.89
N ARG A 5 4.78 28.54 -22.86
CA ARG A 5 3.71 27.54 -22.94
C ARG A 5 2.38 28.21 -22.60
N THR A 6 1.51 28.34 -23.58
CA THR A 6 0.09 28.67 -23.40
C THR A 6 -0.66 27.47 -22.79
N PRO A 7 -1.53 27.65 -21.78
CA PRO A 7 -2.33 26.55 -21.23
C PRO A 7 -3.56 26.25 -22.09
N LEU A 8 -3.81 24.96 -22.36
CA LEU A 8 -5.02 24.48 -23.01
C LEU A 8 -6.13 24.34 -21.96
N LEU A 9 -7.13 25.22 -22.04
CA LEU A 9 -8.40 25.09 -21.32
C LEU A 9 -9.31 24.10 -22.07
N LEU A 10 -9.80 23.07 -21.39
CA LEU A 10 -10.80 22.15 -21.94
C LEU A 10 -12.19 22.53 -21.40
N ASN A 11 -13.04 23.01 -22.31
CA ASN A 11 -14.46 23.30 -22.08
C ASN A 11 -15.25 22.01 -21.86
N THR A 12 -16.17 22.02 -20.90
CA THR A 12 -17.18 20.97 -20.68
C THR A 12 -18.46 21.26 -21.47
N PRO A 13 -18.98 20.33 -22.29
CA PRO A 13 -20.37 20.38 -22.72
C PRO A 13 -21.29 19.73 -21.66
N HIS A 14 -22.33 20.46 -21.28
CA HIS A 14 -23.50 19.98 -20.55
C HIS A 14 -24.38 19.14 -21.50
N ASP A 15 -24.24 17.80 -21.49
CA ASP A 15 -25.35 16.87 -21.70
C ASP A 15 -24.89 15.45 -21.36
N GLY A 16 -25.67 14.75 -20.54
CA GLY A 16 -25.37 13.42 -20.01
C GLY A 16 -25.68 12.29 -20.98
N SER A 17 -24.95 12.20 -22.10
CA SER A 17 -24.95 11.00 -22.92
C SER A 17 -23.59 10.74 -23.58
N LEU A 18 -22.94 9.61 -23.25
CA LEU A 18 -21.84 9.08 -24.05
C LEU A 18 -22.40 8.08 -25.06
N THR A 19 -22.40 8.48 -26.33
CA THR A 19 -22.54 7.58 -27.47
C THR A 19 -21.17 7.02 -27.85
N THR A 20 -21.07 5.69 -27.92
CA THR A 20 -19.89 4.96 -28.40
C THR A 20 -19.90 4.92 -29.93
N LYS A 21 -18.82 5.41 -30.57
CA LYS A 21 -18.52 5.11 -31.98
C LYS A 21 -17.40 4.07 -32.06
N THR A 22 -17.81 2.88 -32.47
CA THR A 22 -16.98 1.70 -32.73
C THR A 22 -16.02 1.91 -33.91
N ALA A 23 -14.72 1.71 -33.69
CA ALA A 23 -13.79 1.31 -34.74
C ALA A 23 -13.47 -0.17 -34.57
N ARG A 24 -13.84 -0.95 -35.59
CA ARG A 24 -13.78 -2.42 -35.65
C ARG A 24 -12.35 -2.90 -35.88
N ASN A 25 -11.84 -3.81 -35.05
CA ASN A 25 -11.11 -5.03 -35.46
C ASN A 25 -10.89 -5.98 -34.26
N PRO A 26 -10.63 -7.29 -34.45
CA PRO A 26 -11.54 -8.33 -33.95
C PRO A 26 -10.80 -9.32 -33.03
N LYS A 27 -10.95 -9.17 -31.70
CA LYS A 27 -10.65 -10.24 -30.71
C LYS A 27 -11.55 -10.13 -29.48
N SER A 28 -12.83 -9.81 -29.68
CA SER A 28 -13.80 -9.69 -28.59
C SER A 28 -14.26 -11.07 -28.13
N THR A 29 -13.83 -11.50 -26.94
CA THR A 29 -14.58 -12.49 -26.17
C THR A 29 -15.62 -11.72 -25.36
N VAL A 30 -16.88 -11.85 -25.75
CA VAL A 30 -18.04 -11.22 -25.08
C VAL A 30 -18.51 -12.19 -24.01
N PHE A 31 -18.54 -11.77 -22.75
CA PHE A 31 -19.20 -12.54 -21.68
C PHE A 31 -20.51 -11.85 -21.28
N HIS A 32 -21.59 -12.64 -21.28
CA HIS A 32 -22.92 -12.25 -20.82
C HIS A 32 -22.95 -12.19 -19.29
N SER A 33 -23.60 -11.15 -18.75
CA SER A 33 -23.87 -10.99 -17.31
C SER A 33 -25.16 -11.73 -16.94
N GLU A 34 -25.07 -12.64 -15.96
CA GLU A 34 -26.23 -13.06 -15.17
C GLU A 34 -26.31 -12.21 -13.89
N ARG A 35 -27.48 -11.61 -13.65
CA ARG A 35 -27.79 -10.85 -12.44
C ARG A 35 -28.03 -11.82 -11.30
N THR A 36 -27.24 -11.72 -10.24
CA THR A 36 -27.59 -12.31 -8.94
C THR A 36 -27.94 -11.19 -7.98
N GLU A 37 -29.21 -11.12 -7.59
CA GLU A 37 -29.68 -10.24 -6.51
C GLU A 37 -29.13 -10.74 -5.17
N MET A 38 -28.72 -9.83 -4.28
CA MET A 38 -28.39 -10.21 -2.90
C MET A 38 -28.91 -9.21 -1.87
N SER A 39 -29.58 -9.78 -0.89
CA SER A 39 -30.18 -9.20 0.31
C SER A 39 -29.14 -8.96 1.42
N GLU A 40 -29.47 -7.98 2.27
CA GLU A 40 -28.96 -7.63 3.61
C GLU A 40 -27.49 -7.18 3.81
N SER A 41 -27.37 -5.87 4.03
CA SER A 41 -26.42 -5.20 4.94
C SER A 41 -24.95 -5.63 4.86
N LYS A 42 -24.36 -5.62 3.66
CA LYS A 42 -22.90 -5.66 3.48
C LYS A 42 -22.49 -4.45 2.66
N MET A 43 -21.60 -3.61 3.20
CA MET A 43 -21.02 -2.49 2.45
C MET A 43 -20.17 -3.07 1.30
N MET A 44 -20.78 -3.22 0.13
CA MET A 44 -20.14 -3.69 -1.09
C MET A 44 -19.40 -2.51 -1.70
N VAL A 45 -18.09 -2.42 -1.47
CA VAL A 45 -17.24 -1.50 -2.23
C VAL A 45 -16.94 -2.20 -3.56
N THR A 46 -17.77 -1.96 -4.57
CA THR A 46 -17.46 -2.32 -5.95
C THR A 46 -16.38 -1.37 -6.46
N ALA A 47 -15.15 -1.85 -6.56
CA ALA A 47 -14.19 -1.22 -7.45
C ALA A 47 -14.61 -1.60 -8.87
N GLU A 48 -15.29 -0.69 -9.57
CA GLU A 48 -15.58 -0.81 -11.00
C GLU A 48 -14.28 -1.11 -11.76
N GLU A 49 -14.33 -1.97 -12.78
CA GLU A 49 -13.20 -2.51 -13.54
C GLU A 49 -11.94 -1.61 -13.59
N ILE A 50 -10.96 -1.90 -12.73
CA ILE A 50 -9.70 -1.16 -12.68
C ILE A 50 -8.66 -1.92 -13.50
N THR A 51 -8.30 -1.38 -14.67
CA THR A 51 -7.11 -1.81 -15.41
C THR A 51 -6.01 -0.77 -15.20
N THR A 52 -4.87 -1.16 -14.63
CA THR A 52 -3.75 -0.25 -14.40
C THR A 52 -2.42 -0.98 -14.55
N ILE A 53 -1.46 -0.33 -15.21
CA ILE A 53 -0.07 -0.78 -15.32
C ILE A 53 0.77 0.21 -14.51
N VAL A 54 1.51 -0.30 -13.54
CA VAL A 54 2.47 0.50 -12.75
C VAL A 54 3.87 0.21 -13.27
N PRO A 55 4.49 1.12 -14.05
CA PRO A 55 5.86 0.95 -14.50
C PRO A 55 6.85 1.08 -13.34
N ASP A 56 8.09 0.63 -13.56
CA ASP A 56 9.17 0.83 -12.59
C ASP A 56 9.45 2.32 -12.44
N MET A 57 8.93 2.89 -11.35
CA MET A 57 9.05 4.29 -11.02
C MET A 57 9.37 4.45 -9.53
N PRO A 58 10.12 5.51 -9.16
CA PRO A 58 10.47 5.76 -7.76
C PRO A 58 9.26 5.88 -6.83
N GLN A 59 8.11 6.35 -7.35
CA GLN A 59 6.89 6.52 -6.59
C GLN A 59 5.65 6.48 -7.48
N THR A 60 4.61 5.81 -7.01
CA THR A 60 3.26 5.85 -7.58
C THR A 60 2.26 6.19 -6.47
N SER A 61 1.31 7.08 -6.76
CA SER A 61 0.33 7.56 -5.79
C SER A 61 -1.10 7.29 -6.26
N ILE A 62 -1.93 6.75 -5.36
CA ILE A 62 -3.36 6.54 -5.59
C ILE A 62 -4.14 7.66 -4.87
N MET A 63 -4.90 8.45 -5.63
CA MET A 63 -5.65 9.60 -5.11
C MET A 63 -7.15 9.43 -5.37
N GLY A 64 -7.99 10.03 -4.52
CA GLY A 64 -9.45 9.94 -4.64
C GLY A 64 -10.17 10.31 -3.34
N ALA A 65 -11.49 10.52 -3.41
CA ALA A 65 -12.32 10.91 -2.27
C ALA A 65 -12.26 9.90 -1.11
N SER A 66 -12.58 10.34 0.12
CA SER A 66 -12.73 9.41 1.25
C SER A 66 -13.82 8.38 0.94
N GLY A 67 -13.59 7.11 1.28
CA GLY A 67 -14.52 6.03 0.95
C GLY A 67 -14.44 5.47 -0.48
N ALA A 68 -13.65 6.08 -1.39
CA ALA A 68 -13.49 5.63 -2.77
C ALA A 68 -12.73 4.28 -2.93
N GLY A 69 -12.55 3.50 -1.87
CA GLY A 69 -11.93 2.18 -1.96
C GLY A 69 -10.40 2.14 -2.09
N LYS A 70 -9.66 3.26 -1.95
CA LYS A 70 -8.18 3.28 -2.06
C LYS A 70 -7.48 2.26 -1.15
N THR A 71 -7.86 2.22 0.13
CA THR A 71 -7.31 1.26 1.10
C THR A 71 -7.74 -0.16 0.75
N THR A 72 -8.96 -0.34 0.26
CA THR A 72 -9.47 -1.64 -0.21
C THR A 72 -8.66 -2.15 -1.40
N LEU A 73 -8.38 -1.30 -2.39
CA LEU A 73 -7.55 -1.62 -3.55
C LEU A 73 -6.13 -2.02 -3.13
N LEU A 74 -5.48 -1.26 -2.24
CA LEU A 74 -4.16 -1.61 -1.71
C LEU A 74 -4.18 -2.93 -0.93
N ASN A 75 -5.24 -3.22 -0.18
CA ASN A 75 -5.40 -4.49 0.51
C ASN A 75 -5.57 -5.66 -0.48
N VAL A 76 -6.34 -5.47 -1.56
CA VAL A 76 -6.51 -6.47 -2.62
C VAL A 76 -5.18 -6.76 -3.32
N LEU A 77 -4.46 -5.72 -3.77
CA LEU A 77 -3.16 -5.86 -4.42
C LEU A 77 -2.12 -6.53 -3.52
N THR A 78 -2.16 -6.24 -2.22
CA THR A 78 -1.24 -6.83 -1.24
C THR A 78 -1.69 -8.20 -0.71
N GLN A 79 -2.79 -8.74 -1.24
CA GLN A 79 -3.43 -9.99 -0.81
C GLN A 79 -3.69 -10.03 0.72
N ARG A 80 -4.12 -8.91 1.30
CA ARG A 80 -4.45 -8.77 2.73
C ARG A 80 -5.93 -8.53 2.94
N ASN A 81 -6.46 -8.96 4.10
CA ASN A 81 -7.83 -8.69 4.55
C ASN A 81 -8.93 -9.10 3.54
N GLN A 82 -8.67 -10.12 2.72
CA GLN A 82 -9.61 -10.58 1.69
C GLN A 82 -10.77 -11.42 2.23
N LYS A 83 -10.78 -11.79 3.52
CA LYS A 83 -11.80 -12.69 4.09
C LYS A 83 -13.25 -12.21 3.91
N SER A 84 -13.47 -10.90 3.80
CA SER A 84 -14.80 -10.31 3.61
C SER A 84 -15.02 -9.74 2.20
N LEU A 85 -14.05 -9.90 1.30
CA LEU A 85 -14.03 -9.34 -0.05
C LEU A 85 -14.15 -10.45 -1.08
N GLU A 86 -15.05 -10.28 -2.03
CA GLU A 86 -15.03 -11.05 -3.27
C GLU A 86 -14.09 -10.32 -4.24
N VAL A 87 -13.06 -11.02 -4.72
CA VAL A 87 -12.03 -10.45 -5.60
C VAL A 87 -12.04 -11.26 -6.89
N SER A 88 -12.22 -10.58 -8.01
CA SER A 88 -12.13 -11.14 -9.36
C SER A 88 -11.14 -10.33 -10.20
N GLY A 89 -10.58 -10.96 -11.24
CA GLY A 89 -9.55 -10.38 -12.10
C GLY A 89 -8.14 -10.89 -11.80
N ASP A 90 -7.20 -10.54 -12.69
CA ASP A 90 -5.82 -11.00 -12.64
C ASP A 90 -4.87 -9.90 -12.15
N VAL A 91 -3.93 -10.26 -11.27
CA VAL A 91 -2.84 -9.37 -10.85
C VAL A 91 -1.51 -10.04 -11.18
N THR A 92 -0.73 -9.38 -12.03
CA THR A 92 0.60 -9.85 -12.44
C THR A 92 1.69 -8.90 -11.97
N VAL A 93 2.83 -9.44 -11.57
CA VAL A 93 4.05 -8.66 -11.30
C VAL A 93 5.14 -9.17 -12.23
N ASN A 94 5.79 -8.26 -12.97
CA ASN A 94 6.81 -8.61 -13.97
C ASN A 94 6.35 -9.63 -15.03
N GLY A 95 5.05 -9.65 -15.36
CA GLY A 95 4.47 -10.57 -16.35
C GLY A 95 4.11 -11.95 -15.80
N GLU A 96 4.36 -12.23 -14.52
CA GLU A 96 3.98 -13.49 -13.88
C GLU A 96 2.74 -13.30 -13.01
N GLN A 97 1.85 -14.29 -13.02
CA GLN A 97 0.72 -14.35 -12.08
C GLN A 97 1.23 -14.63 -10.68
N LEU A 98 0.73 -13.86 -9.72
CA LEU A 98 1.07 -14.04 -8.31
C LEU A 98 0.28 -15.21 -7.72
N THR A 99 0.98 -16.17 -7.13
CA THR A 99 0.34 -17.14 -6.25
C THR A 99 0.10 -16.54 -4.87
N VAL A 100 -0.70 -17.24 -4.06
CA VAL A 100 -1.09 -16.77 -2.73
C VAL A 100 0.13 -16.60 -1.84
N GLY A 101 0.37 -15.36 -1.38
CA GLY A 101 1.44 -15.00 -0.45
C GLY A 101 2.77 -14.61 -1.09
N GLU A 102 2.96 -14.77 -2.41
CA GLU A 102 4.21 -14.35 -3.08
C GLU A 102 4.42 -12.84 -3.01
N PHE A 103 3.35 -12.07 -3.23
CA PHE A 103 3.41 -10.62 -3.13
C PHE A 103 3.92 -10.14 -1.76
N GLN A 104 3.53 -10.85 -0.68
CA GLN A 104 3.93 -10.50 0.69
C GLN A 104 5.41 -10.79 0.97
N ARG A 105 6.04 -11.68 0.20
CA ARG A 105 7.48 -12.01 0.34
C ARG A 105 8.37 -11.00 -0.37
N MET A 106 7.86 -10.36 -1.41
CA MET A 106 8.61 -9.41 -2.24
C MET A 106 8.29 -7.94 -1.95
N SER A 107 7.29 -7.66 -1.10
CA SER A 107 6.86 -6.30 -0.77
C SER A 107 6.79 -6.07 0.73
N SER A 108 6.91 -4.80 1.12
CA SER A 108 6.65 -4.32 2.48
C SER A 108 5.36 -3.49 2.48
N TYR A 109 4.60 -3.55 3.57
CA TYR A 109 3.35 -2.79 3.70
C TYR A 109 3.27 -2.14 5.07
N VAL A 110 3.17 -0.82 5.06
CA VAL A 110 3.00 0.00 6.26
C VAL A 110 1.50 0.27 6.44
N GLN A 111 0.95 -0.15 7.58
CA GLN A 111 -0.46 0.05 7.89
C GLN A 111 -0.77 1.52 8.19
N GLN A 112 -2.04 1.91 8.08
CA GLN A 112 -2.48 3.27 8.44
C GLN A 112 -2.33 3.56 9.94
N ALA A 113 -2.42 2.53 10.79
CA ALA A 113 -2.21 2.62 12.23
C ALA A 113 -0.99 1.79 12.61
N ASP A 114 -0.08 2.42 13.36
CA ASP A 114 1.13 1.74 13.81
C ASP A 114 0.85 0.87 15.04
N ILE A 115 1.36 -0.36 15.03
CA ILE A 115 1.24 -1.30 16.15
C ILE A 115 2.64 -1.47 16.75
N PHE A 116 2.87 -0.89 17.92
CA PHE A 116 4.13 -0.98 18.65
C PHE A 116 3.98 -1.63 20.02
N MET A 117 5.04 -2.28 20.46
CA MET A 117 5.19 -2.71 21.85
C MET A 117 5.55 -1.48 22.70
N GLY A 118 4.59 -0.95 23.47
CA GLY A 118 4.79 0.29 24.22
C GLY A 118 5.77 0.19 25.39
N ALA A 119 6.02 -1.02 25.90
CA ALA A 119 6.86 -1.28 27.07
C ALA A 119 8.37 -1.38 26.77
N VAL A 120 8.79 -1.17 25.51
CA VAL A 120 10.20 -1.25 25.11
C VAL A 120 10.68 0.06 24.49
N THR A 121 11.99 0.24 24.45
CA THR A 121 12.63 1.35 23.73
C THR A 121 12.60 1.14 22.23
N VAL A 122 12.82 2.23 21.48
CA VAL A 122 12.94 2.20 20.01
C VAL A 122 14.00 1.20 19.55
N ARG A 123 15.19 1.22 20.16
CA ARG A 123 16.29 0.33 19.79
C ARG A 123 15.96 -1.13 20.08
N GLU A 124 15.40 -1.42 21.25
CA GLU A 124 14.98 -2.79 21.60
C GLU A 124 13.91 -3.32 20.66
N HIS A 125 12.94 -2.48 20.28
CA HIS A 125 11.91 -2.83 19.31
C HIS A 125 12.50 -3.18 17.94
N LEU A 126 13.46 -2.40 17.46
CA LEU A 126 14.14 -2.66 16.18
C LEU A 126 15.00 -3.93 16.24
N ILE A 127 15.74 -4.17 17.34
CA ILE A 127 16.51 -5.40 17.55
C ILE A 127 15.58 -6.62 17.55
N PHE A 128 14.48 -6.55 18.30
CA PHE A 128 13.49 -7.62 18.34
C PHE A 128 12.96 -7.93 16.93
N SER A 129 12.62 -6.89 16.18
CA SER A 129 12.06 -7.06 14.85
C SER A 129 13.08 -7.57 13.83
N ALA A 130 14.34 -7.11 13.91
CA ALA A 130 15.45 -7.60 13.09
C ALA A 130 15.73 -9.10 13.36
N ARG A 131 15.72 -9.51 14.63
CA ARG A 131 15.90 -10.92 15.02
C ARG A 131 14.81 -11.83 14.45
N LEU A 132 13.57 -11.37 14.38
CA LEU A 132 12.45 -12.11 13.81
C LEU A 132 12.50 -12.16 12.27
N ARG A 133 12.84 -11.05 11.61
CA ARG A 133 12.76 -10.95 10.13
C ARG A 133 14.00 -11.44 9.39
N MET A 134 15.20 -11.24 9.93
CA MET A 134 16.44 -11.59 9.22
C MET A 134 16.75 -13.10 9.27
N GLY A 135 16.09 -13.86 10.15
CA GLY A 135 16.26 -15.30 10.24
C GLY A 135 17.63 -15.74 10.80
N ARG A 136 18.00 -17.00 10.58
CA ARG A 136 19.22 -17.62 11.14
C ARG A 136 20.49 -17.43 10.30
N ARG A 137 20.37 -16.89 9.09
CA ARG A 137 21.51 -16.70 8.17
C ARG A 137 22.46 -15.58 8.60
N PHE A 138 21.99 -14.67 9.44
CA PHE A 138 22.77 -13.54 9.94
C PHE A 138 23.11 -13.74 11.42
N THR A 139 24.33 -13.37 11.80
CA THR A 139 24.76 -13.38 13.21
C THR A 139 24.05 -12.28 14.00
N ASP A 140 24.12 -12.34 15.33
CA ASP A 140 23.49 -11.30 16.16
C ASP A 140 24.19 -9.94 15.96
N GLU A 141 25.50 -9.95 15.76
CA GLU A 141 26.30 -8.75 15.46
C GLU A 141 25.87 -8.10 14.14
N GLN A 142 25.64 -8.91 13.10
CA GLN A 142 25.14 -8.40 11.81
C GLN A 142 23.74 -7.82 11.92
N LYS A 143 22.87 -8.41 12.74
CA LYS A 143 21.52 -7.90 13.00
C LYS A 143 21.57 -6.57 13.75
N ILE A 144 22.43 -6.47 14.76
CA ILE A 144 22.63 -5.24 15.54
C ILE A 144 23.21 -4.13 14.65
N ALA A 145 24.22 -4.44 13.84
CA ALA A 145 24.78 -3.48 12.88
C ALA A 145 23.71 -2.95 11.91
N ARG A 146 22.84 -3.83 11.41
CA ARG A 146 21.71 -3.43 10.56
C ARG A 146 20.72 -2.53 11.30
N VAL A 147 20.46 -2.76 12.58
CA VAL A 147 19.61 -1.89 13.40
C VAL A 147 20.24 -0.51 13.56
N ASP A 148 21.53 -0.43 13.82
CA ASP A 148 22.22 0.84 13.97
C ASP A 148 22.15 1.66 12.66
N GLU A 149 22.32 1.02 11.50
CA GLU A 149 22.09 1.65 10.18
C GLU A 149 20.67 2.19 10.03
N VAL A 150 19.65 1.40 10.41
CA VAL A 150 18.24 1.81 10.31
C VAL A 150 17.94 2.98 11.24
N ILE A 151 18.49 3.00 12.46
CA ILE A 151 18.33 4.12 13.40
C ILE A 151 18.89 5.41 12.81
N THR A 152 20.04 5.34 12.15
CA THR A 152 20.63 6.49 11.46
C THR A 152 19.80 6.91 10.24
N GLN A 153 19.42 5.96 9.37
CA GLN A 153 18.64 6.24 8.15
C GLN A 153 17.26 6.86 8.47
N MET A 154 16.62 6.43 9.55
CA MET A 154 15.30 6.94 9.99
C MET A 154 15.41 8.15 10.92
N ASN A 155 16.63 8.66 11.18
CA ASN A 155 16.91 9.78 12.08
C ASN A 155 16.25 9.59 13.46
N LEU A 156 16.50 8.43 14.09
CA LEU A 156 15.99 8.04 15.40
C LEU A 156 17.07 8.04 16.49
N VAL A 157 18.29 8.49 16.18
CA VAL A 157 19.45 8.48 17.09
C VAL A 157 19.14 9.18 18.42
N GLY A 158 18.43 10.30 18.39
CA GLY A 158 18.09 11.08 19.58
C GLY A 158 17.05 10.44 20.51
N CYS A 159 16.24 9.50 20.00
CA CYS A 159 15.16 8.85 20.73
C CYS A 159 15.29 7.32 20.81
N GLN A 160 16.44 6.77 20.38
CA GLN A 160 16.67 5.32 20.33
C GLN A 160 16.51 4.61 21.69
N ASN A 161 16.83 5.30 22.79
CA ASN A 161 16.71 4.79 24.16
C ASN A 161 15.44 5.29 24.87
N THR A 162 14.54 5.96 24.15
CA THR A 162 13.26 6.42 24.68
C THR A 162 12.23 5.30 24.54
N MET A 163 11.40 5.12 25.55
CA MET A 163 10.29 4.17 25.49
C MET A 163 9.27 4.58 24.43
N ILE A 164 8.77 3.62 23.66
CA ILE A 164 7.78 3.90 22.61
C ILE A 164 6.46 4.38 23.25
N GLY A 165 6.12 3.78 24.40
CA GLY A 165 5.06 4.20 25.31
C GLY A 165 3.64 4.14 24.74
N GLN A 166 2.68 3.81 25.62
CA GLN A 166 1.29 4.20 25.42
C GLN A 166 0.93 5.23 26.48
N ARG A 167 0.38 6.36 26.00
CA ARG A 167 -0.31 7.43 26.75
C ARG A 167 -0.03 7.42 28.27
N HIS A 168 1.01 8.13 28.73
CA HIS A 168 1.16 8.77 30.07
C HIS A 168 2.62 8.95 30.55
N GLU A 169 3.61 8.36 29.88
CA GLU A 169 5.04 8.60 30.14
C GLU A 169 5.72 9.38 28.99
N LYS A 170 6.95 9.88 29.19
CA LYS A 170 7.75 10.53 28.12
C LYS A 170 8.00 9.54 26.97
N SER A 171 7.10 9.55 25.98
CA SER A 171 7.15 8.71 24.78
C SER A 171 7.70 9.47 23.58
N ILE A 172 8.13 8.74 22.55
CA ILE A 172 8.46 9.33 21.25
C ILE A 172 7.27 10.04 20.61
N SER A 173 7.57 11.07 19.82
CA SER A 173 6.59 11.88 19.07
C SER A 173 5.89 11.05 17.99
N LEU A 174 4.74 11.54 17.51
CA LEU A 174 4.00 10.88 16.42
C LEU A 174 4.82 10.79 15.12
N GLY A 175 5.65 11.79 14.83
CA GLY A 175 6.54 11.77 13.68
C GLY A 175 7.64 10.70 13.81
N GLU A 176 8.21 10.54 15.01
CA GLU A 176 9.16 9.47 15.30
C GLU A 176 8.51 8.09 15.24
N LYS A 177 7.26 7.95 15.71
CA LYS A 177 6.47 6.71 15.56
C LYS A 177 6.31 6.33 14.10
N LYS A 178 5.98 7.29 13.23
CA LYS A 178 5.89 7.02 11.78
C LYS A 178 7.23 6.58 11.19
N ARG A 179 8.33 7.25 11.54
CA ARG A 179 9.68 6.86 11.08
C ARG A 179 10.10 5.48 11.58
N LEU A 180 9.76 5.14 12.83
CA LEU A 180 9.95 3.81 13.39
C LEU A 180 9.18 2.74 12.61
N SER A 181 7.94 3.03 12.19
CA SER A 181 7.14 2.13 11.36
C SER A 181 7.82 1.76 10.04
N PHE A 182 8.50 2.72 9.40
CA PHE A 182 9.28 2.47 8.18
C PHE A 182 10.58 1.68 8.44
N GLY A 183 11.17 1.80 9.63
CA GLY A 183 12.37 1.08 10.03
C GLY A 183 12.13 -0.38 10.42
N CYS A 184 10.86 -0.78 10.56
CA CYS A 184 10.47 -2.14 10.90
C CYS A 184 10.35 -3.02 9.63
#